data_AF-A0A534KC01-F1
#
_entry.id   AF-A0A534KC01-F1
#
_cell.length_a   1.000
_cell.length_b   1.000
_cell.length_c   1.000
_cell.angle_alpha   90.00
_cell.angle_beta   90.00
_cell.angle_gamma   90.00
#
_symmetry.space_group_name_H-M   'P 1'
#
loop_
_entity.id
_entity.type
_entity.pdbx_description
1 polymer ?
#
loop_
_entity_poly.entity_id
_entity_poly.type
_entity_poly.pdbx_seq_one_letter_code
_entity_poly.pdbx_strand_id
1 'polypeptide(L)'
;MNPGVSLPNTAISVIHRSDGSGTTFVWTSYLHLASTTWPSSLVGKNPTWPTGIGKPGNNGVAGYVKQNPNTIGYAELAYTVQNSMTVAKVRNPAGNFTLPTLNTTQAAAEGAAPVLPVPNGDWSGVSILNAAGANSYPISTLTYLLAYKELNVLGSSMTQVKAKALVDFLWWVVHEGQNYSVALVYVPLPPSIVTLDETGIRMMTYNGQTLHT
;
A
#
# COMPACT_ATOMS: atom_id res chain seq x y z
N MET A 1 24.29 3.07 12.30
CA MET A 1 23.31 2.15 11.68
C MET A 1 23.98 0.99 10.95
N ASN A 2 25.07 1.19 10.20
CA ASN A 2 25.72 0.13 9.40
C ASN A 2 27.17 -0.12 9.86
N PRO A 3 27.42 -0.70 11.06
CA PRO A 3 28.78 -0.97 11.52
C PRO A 3 29.48 -1.98 10.60
N GLY A 4 30.77 -1.75 10.30
CA GLY A 4 31.57 -2.65 9.47
C GLY A 4 31.35 -2.53 7.95
N VAL A 5 30.43 -1.68 7.49
CA VAL A 5 30.24 -1.41 6.06
C VAL A 5 31.12 -0.23 5.65
N SER A 6 31.95 -0.41 4.63
CA SER A 6 32.69 0.70 4.00
C SER A 6 31.72 1.54 3.17
N LEU A 7 31.45 2.77 3.63
CA LEU A 7 30.53 3.69 2.95
C LEU A 7 31.32 4.67 2.08
N PRO A 8 30.92 4.90 0.82
CA PRO A 8 31.58 5.87 -0.04
C PRO A 8 31.32 7.30 0.43
N ASN A 9 32.28 8.20 0.21
CA ASN A 9 32.12 9.64 0.40
C ASN A 9 31.57 10.29 -0.89
N THR A 10 30.44 9.80 -1.38
CA THR A 10 29.77 10.30 -2.58
C THR A 10 28.47 11.01 -2.21
N ALA A 11 28.15 12.08 -2.96
CA ALA A 11 26.88 12.77 -2.79
C ALA A 11 25.72 11.83 -3.14
N ILE A 12 24.67 11.85 -2.32
CA ILE A 12 23.44 11.09 -2.55
C ILE A 12 22.49 11.94 -3.40
N SER A 13 22.02 11.39 -4.51
CA SER A 13 20.98 12.00 -5.34
C SER A 13 19.61 11.42 -4.98
N VAL A 14 18.73 12.27 -4.44
CA VAL A 14 17.38 11.89 -4.01
C VAL A 14 16.45 11.89 -5.22
N ILE A 15 15.70 10.80 -5.41
CA ILE A 15 14.72 10.63 -6.48
C ILE A 15 13.35 10.48 -5.86
N HIS A 16 12.40 11.29 -6.33
CA HIS A 16 11.02 11.26 -5.87
C HIS A 16 10.05 11.22 -7.05
N ARG A 17 8.77 11.03 -6.77
CA ARG A 17 7.72 11.11 -7.78
C ARG A 17 7.50 12.55 -8.21
N SER A 18 7.31 12.78 -9.51
CA SER A 18 6.91 14.08 -10.06
C SER A 18 5.39 14.24 -10.17
N ASP A 19 4.65 13.14 -10.09
CA ASP A 19 3.19 13.07 -10.25
C ASP A 19 2.48 12.78 -8.92
N GLY A 20 1.19 13.14 -8.85
CA GLY A 20 0.33 12.84 -7.70
C GLY A 20 0.23 11.34 -7.46
N SER A 21 0.71 10.88 -6.31
CA SER A 21 0.97 9.45 -6.07
C SER A 21 0.55 8.98 -4.68
N GLY A 22 -0.17 7.85 -4.63
CA GLY A 22 -0.42 7.13 -3.37
C GLY A 22 0.86 6.62 -2.72
N THR A 23 1.84 6.16 -3.51
CA THR A 23 3.16 5.75 -3.00
C THR A 23 3.88 6.92 -2.32
N THR A 24 3.76 8.14 -2.87
CA THR A 24 4.30 9.35 -2.24
C THR A 24 3.56 9.68 -0.95
N PHE A 25 2.24 9.54 -0.93
CA PHE A 25 1.47 9.76 0.29
C PHE A 25 1.91 8.81 1.40
N VAL A 26 2.08 7.52 1.12
CA VAL A 26 2.55 6.52 2.09
C VAL A 26 3.99 6.81 2.55
N TRP A 27 4.89 7.10 1.61
CA TRP A 27 6.29 7.41 1.93
C TRP A 27 6.44 8.67 2.79
N THR A 28 5.76 9.76 2.43
CA THR A 28 5.83 11.03 3.17
C THR A 28 5.13 10.95 4.52
N SER A 29 4.03 10.17 4.62
CA SER A 29 3.41 9.83 5.90
C SER A 29 4.38 9.06 6.80
N TYR A 30 5.11 8.08 6.26
CA TYR A 30 6.12 7.36 7.01
C TYR A 30 7.26 8.27 7.48
N LEU A 31 7.76 9.17 6.61
CA LEU A 31 8.80 10.12 6.99
C LEU A 31 8.36 11.03 8.15
N HIS A 32 7.11 11.47 8.15
CA HIS A 32 6.53 12.24 9.25
C HIS A 32 6.52 11.45 10.58
N LEU A 33 6.14 10.17 10.53
CA LEU A 33 6.15 9.29 11.70
C LEU A 33 7.57 8.99 12.20
N ALA A 34 8.52 8.82 11.28
CA ALA A 34 9.88 8.39 11.57
C ALA A 34 10.82 9.55 11.96
N SER A 35 10.49 10.80 11.60
CA SER A 35 11.34 11.96 11.82
C SER A 35 10.55 13.22 12.14
N THR A 36 10.86 13.84 13.27
CA THR A 36 10.28 15.13 13.68
C THR A 36 10.68 16.28 12.76
N THR A 37 11.73 16.12 11.94
CA THR A 37 12.16 17.12 10.96
C THR A 37 11.32 17.11 9.68
N TRP A 38 10.50 16.07 9.45
CA TRP A 38 9.56 16.03 8.34
C TRP A 38 8.18 16.50 8.84
N PRO A 39 7.77 17.76 8.59
CA PRO A 39 6.52 18.28 9.12
C PRO A 39 5.30 17.67 8.43
N SER A 40 4.16 17.69 9.12
CA SER A 40 2.88 17.21 8.59
C SER A 40 2.45 17.93 7.31
N SER A 41 2.89 19.19 7.12
CA SER A 41 2.63 19.96 5.90
C SER A 41 3.28 19.40 4.63
N LEU A 42 4.28 18.50 4.77
CA LEU A 42 4.90 17.77 3.65
C LEU A 42 4.32 16.37 3.45
N VAL A 43 3.31 15.97 4.22
CA VAL A 43 2.55 14.73 3.99
C VAL A 43 1.55 14.98 2.86
N GLY A 44 1.64 14.20 1.79
CA GLY A 44 0.73 14.38 0.66
C GLY A 44 1.09 13.54 -0.55
N LYS A 45 0.24 13.61 -1.59
CA LYS A 45 0.46 12.89 -2.85
C LYS A 45 1.51 13.56 -3.75
N ASN A 46 1.75 14.86 -3.57
CA ASN A 46 2.74 15.65 -4.31
C ASN A 46 3.17 16.90 -3.48
N PRO A 47 3.99 16.72 -2.43
CA PRO A 47 4.43 17.85 -1.61
C PRO A 47 5.49 18.70 -2.34
N THR A 48 5.74 19.90 -1.83
CA THR A 48 6.91 20.69 -2.23
C THR A 48 8.18 20.04 -1.67
N TRP A 49 8.86 19.25 -2.51
CA TRP A 49 10.06 18.53 -2.11
C TRP A 49 11.21 19.49 -1.74
N PRO A 50 11.86 19.31 -0.58
CA PRO A 50 13.02 20.12 -0.20
C PRO A 50 14.22 19.94 -1.13
N THR A 51 14.34 18.76 -1.75
CA THR A 51 15.40 18.41 -2.68
C THR A 51 15.00 17.19 -3.52
N GLY A 52 15.79 16.92 -4.55
CA GLY A 52 15.71 15.72 -5.36
C GLY A 52 15.22 15.96 -6.78
N ILE A 53 15.18 14.88 -7.54
CA ILE A 53 14.79 14.86 -8.94
C ILE A 53 13.47 14.11 -9.06
N GLY A 54 12.45 14.80 -9.60
CA GLY A 54 11.16 14.20 -9.88
C GLY A 54 11.19 13.29 -11.10
N LYS A 55 10.61 12.09 -10.96
CA LYS A 55 10.35 11.16 -12.07
C LYS A 55 8.91 10.64 -12.06
N PRO A 56 8.29 10.42 -13.23
CA PRO A 56 6.89 10.00 -13.31
C PRO A 56 6.74 8.51 -13.00
N GLY A 57 5.76 8.17 -12.17
CA GLY A 57 5.42 6.78 -11.88
C GLY A 57 6.49 6.01 -11.08
N ASN A 58 6.15 4.79 -10.64
CA ASN A 58 7.13 3.89 -10.04
C ASN A 58 8.25 3.52 -11.03
N ASN A 59 7.90 3.27 -12.30
CA ASN A 59 8.85 2.96 -13.37
C ASN A 59 9.92 4.04 -13.55
N GLY A 60 9.52 5.32 -13.56
CA GLY A 60 10.47 6.42 -13.75
C GLY A 60 11.46 6.53 -12.58
N VAL A 61 10.98 6.38 -11.35
CA VAL A 61 11.84 6.39 -10.16
C VAL A 61 12.77 5.17 -10.14
N ALA A 62 12.22 3.96 -10.27
CA ALA A 62 12.98 2.71 -10.23
C ALA A 62 14.02 2.65 -11.36
N GLY A 63 13.64 3.02 -12.58
CA GLY A 63 14.52 3.06 -13.74
C GLY A 63 15.67 4.05 -13.56
N TYR A 64 15.39 5.25 -13.03
CA TYR A 64 16.43 6.24 -12.79
C TYR A 64 17.41 5.77 -11.71
N VAL A 65 16.91 5.22 -10.61
CA VAL A 65 17.77 4.69 -9.53
C VAL A 65 18.67 3.57 -10.04
N LYS A 66 18.12 2.67 -10.85
CA LYS A 66 18.88 1.56 -11.45
C LYS A 66 20.00 2.03 -12.38
N GLN A 67 19.78 3.10 -13.15
CA GLN A 67 20.71 3.58 -14.17
C GLN A 67 21.77 4.55 -13.62
N ASN A 68 21.53 5.17 -12.46
CA ASN A 68 22.36 6.25 -11.95
C ASN A 68 22.93 5.87 -10.57
N PRO A 69 24.26 5.78 -10.41
CA PRO A 69 24.88 5.42 -9.14
C PRO A 69 24.65 6.52 -8.08
N ASN A 70 24.80 6.14 -6.81
CA ASN A 70 24.63 7.03 -5.66
C ASN A 70 23.24 7.69 -5.56
N THR A 71 22.21 7.03 -6.10
CA THR A 71 20.83 7.50 -6.00
C THR A 71 20.06 6.76 -4.91
N ILE A 72 19.06 7.43 -4.34
CA ILE A 72 18.06 6.82 -3.46
C ILE A 72 16.68 7.26 -3.88
N GLY A 73 15.74 6.33 -3.92
CA GLY A 73 14.34 6.62 -4.18
C GLY A 73 13.45 5.61 -3.48
N TYR A 74 12.14 5.76 -3.70
CA TYR A 74 11.12 4.85 -3.18
C TYR A 74 10.24 4.37 -4.32
N ALA A 75 9.91 3.08 -4.31
CA ALA A 75 9.00 2.45 -5.25
C ALA A 75 8.22 1.35 -4.55
N GLU A 76 7.08 0.98 -5.11
CA GLU A 76 6.35 -0.22 -4.70
C GLU A 76 7.22 -1.47 -4.93
N LEU A 77 7.06 -2.49 -4.06
CA LEU A 77 7.90 -3.68 -3.98
C LEU A 77 8.04 -4.40 -5.32
N ALA A 78 6.95 -4.58 -6.08
CA ALA A 78 7.00 -5.27 -7.38
C ALA A 78 8.01 -4.61 -8.33
N TYR A 79 8.10 -3.29 -8.35
CA TYR A 79 9.05 -2.57 -9.19
C TYR A 79 10.50 -2.81 -8.76
N THR A 80 10.76 -2.98 -7.47
CA THR A 80 12.10 -3.32 -6.98
C THR A 80 12.50 -4.74 -7.35
N VAL A 81 11.56 -5.69 -7.30
CA VAL A 81 11.79 -7.10 -7.66
C VAL A 81 11.99 -7.25 -9.16
N GLN A 82 11.08 -6.70 -9.97
CA GLN A 82 11.15 -6.75 -11.44
C GLN A 82 12.42 -6.12 -12.00
N ASN A 83 12.96 -5.12 -11.31
CA ASN A 83 14.19 -4.43 -11.73
C ASN A 83 15.46 -4.99 -11.07
N SER A 84 15.36 -6.01 -10.22
CA SER A 84 16.47 -6.57 -9.43
C SER A 84 17.24 -5.50 -8.65
N MET A 85 16.50 -4.61 -8.00
CA MET A 85 17.07 -3.46 -7.30
C MET A 85 17.67 -3.86 -5.96
N THR A 86 18.75 -3.19 -5.57
CA THR A 86 19.23 -3.20 -4.20
C THR A 86 18.28 -2.38 -3.33
N VAL A 87 17.74 -2.99 -2.27
CA VAL A 87 16.83 -2.34 -1.32
C VAL A 87 17.44 -2.31 0.08
N ALA A 88 17.11 -1.26 0.84
CA ALA A 88 17.57 -1.11 2.21
C ALA A 88 16.67 -1.86 3.19
N LYS A 89 17.25 -2.35 4.29
CA LYS A 89 16.48 -2.75 5.47
C LYS A 89 15.98 -1.50 6.18
N VAL A 90 14.76 -1.54 6.69
CA VAL A 90 14.16 -0.46 7.50
C VAL A 90 13.87 -0.99 8.89
N ARG A 91 14.19 -0.19 9.92
CA ARG A 91 13.94 -0.55 11.32
C ARG A 91 12.45 -0.41 11.61
N ASN A 92 11.81 -1.47 12.07
CA ASN A 92 10.42 -1.46 12.50
C ASN A 92 10.28 -1.04 13.98
N PRO A 93 9.05 -0.82 14.49
CA PRO A 93 8.84 -0.41 15.88
C PRO A 93 9.33 -1.40 16.93
N ALA A 94 9.41 -2.69 16.59
CA ALA A 94 9.99 -3.72 17.46
C ALA A 94 11.54 -3.64 17.53
N GLY A 95 12.15 -2.71 16.78
CA GLY A 95 13.58 -2.47 16.77
C GLY A 95 14.37 -3.28 15.75
N ASN A 96 13.70 -4.15 14.96
CA ASN A 96 14.32 -5.04 14.00
C ASN A 96 14.47 -4.39 12.62
N PHE A 97 15.60 -4.62 11.95
CA PHE A 97 15.82 -4.18 10.58
C PHE A 97 15.32 -5.24 9.60
N THR A 98 14.18 -4.96 8.95
CA THR A 98 13.49 -5.87 8.04
C THR A 98 13.67 -5.47 6.58
N LEU A 99 13.80 -6.45 5.68
CA LEU A 99 13.70 -6.22 4.23
C LEU A 99 12.22 -6.11 3.81
N PRO A 100 11.91 -5.39 2.72
CA PRO A 100 10.59 -5.44 2.11
C PRO A 100 10.44 -6.77 1.36
N THR A 101 9.59 -7.66 1.87
CA THR A 101 9.26 -8.94 1.24
C THR A 101 7.75 -9.18 1.36
N LEU A 102 7.24 -10.18 0.63
CA LEU A 102 5.85 -10.61 0.83
C LEU A 102 5.58 -10.99 2.29
N ASN A 103 6.47 -11.76 2.92
CA ASN A 103 6.29 -12.20 4.30
C ASN A 103 6.30 -11.03 5.30
N THR A 104 7.20 -10.05 5.13
CA THR A 104 7.26 -8.90 6.07
C THR A 104 6.14 -7.90 5.83
N THR A 105 5.61 -7.82 4.60
CA THR A 105 4.43 -7.04 4.26
C THR A 105 3.15 -7.71 4.78
N GLN A 106 3.07 -9.05 4.70
CA GLN A 106 1.99 -9.84 5.30
C GLN A 106 1.95 -9.67 6.82
N ALA A 107 3.11 -9.77 7.48
CA ALA A 107 3.21 -9.53 8.92
C ALA A 107 2.71 -8.12 9.31
N ALA A 108 2.98 -7.10 8.49
CA ALA A 108 2.46 -5.75 8.72
C ALA A 108 0.93 -5.68 8.57
N ALA A 109 0.36 -6.33 7.54
CA ALA A 109 -1.09 -6.39 7.35
C ALA A 109 -1.79 -7.13 8.51
N GLU A 110 -1.24 -8.28 8.93
CA GLU A 110 -1.73 -9.05 10.08
C GLU A 110 -1.63 -8.27 11.39
N GLY A 111 -0.52 -7.57 11.61
CA GLY A 111 -0.31 -6.74 12.79
C GLY A 111 -1.26 -5.54 12.88
N ALA A 112 -1.79 -5.08 11.75
CA ALA A 112 -2.76 -3.99 11.69
C ALA A 112 -4.23 -4.46 11.66
N ALA A 113 -4.50 -5.71 11.27
CA ALA A 113 -5.86 -6.25 11.15
C ALA A 113 -6.77 -6.02 12.38
N PRO A 114 -6.29 -6.14 13.64
CA PRO A 114 -7.14 -5.97 14.83
C PRO A 114 -7.72 -4.56 15.03
N VAL A 115 -7.14 -3.54 14.39
CA VAL A 115 -7.59 -2.14 14.51
C VAL A 115 -8.30 -1.62 13.26
N LEU A 116 -8.55 -2.50 12.28
CA LEU A 116 -9.30 -2.11 11.09
C LEU A 116 -10.77 -1.84 11.44
N PRO A 117 -11.37 -0.76 10.92
CA PRO A 117 -12.79 -0.48 11.09
C PRO A 117 -13.67 -1.56 10.45
N VAL A 118 -14.94 -1.61 10.84
CA VAL A 118 -15.96 -2.36 10.10
C VAL A 118 -16.08 -1.86 8.65
N PRO A 119 -16.60 -2.65 7.70
CA PRO A 119 -16.52 -2.32 6.27
C PRO A 119 -17.20 -0.99 5.89
N ASN A 120 -18.28 -0.62 6.56
CA ASN A 120 -18.99 0.65 6.38
C ASN A 120 -18.62 1.71 7.43
N GLY A 121 -17.53 1.50 8.17
CA GLY A 121 -17.00 2.44 9.16
C GLY A 121 -16.17 3.55 8.52
N ASP A 122 -15.51 4.35 9.35
CA ASP A 122 -14.61 5.42 8.89
C ASP A 122 -13.21 4.86 8.62
N TRP A 123 -12.84 4.78 7.34
CA TRP A 123 -11.52 4.34 6.89
C TRP A 123 -10.54 5.49 6.64
N SER A 124 -10.94 6.74 6.83
CA SER A 124 -10.11 7.91 6.48
C SER A 124 -8.80 8.01 7.26
N GLY A 125 -8.75 7.44 8.47
CA GLY A 125 -7.57 7.40 9.33
C GLY A 125 -6.77 6.10 9.28
N VAL A 126 -7.15 5.12 8.46
CA VAL A 126 -6.49 3.81 8.45
C VAL A 126 -5.09 3.93 7.85
N SER A 127 -4.09 3.50 8.62
CA SER A 127 -2.71 3.37 8.21
C SER A 127 -2.11 2.11 8.80
N ILE A 128 -1.40 1.33 7.99
CA ILE A 128 -0.62 0.17 8.44
C ILE A 128 0.89 0.47 8.46
N LEU A 129 1.26 1.75 8.36
CA LEU A 129 2.64 2.19 8.60
C LEU A 129 3.03 1.87 10.04
N ASN A 130 4.25 1.39 10.25
CA ASN A 130 4.74 0.98 11.56
C ASN A 130 3.78 -0.01 12.27
N ALA A 131 3.14 -0.91 11.52
CA ALA A 131 2.35 -1.97 12.11
C ALA A 131 3.17 -2.77 13.13
N ALA A 132 2.51 -3.20 14.21
CA ALA A 132 3.14 -3.98 15.26
C ALA A 132 3.62 -5.34 14.74
N GLY A 133 4.62 -5.92 15.41
CA GLY A 133 5.17 -7.24 15.10
C GLY A 133 6.67 -7.22 14.79
N ALA A 134 7.37 -8.28 15.20
CA ALA A 134 8.82 -8.38 15.07
C ALA A 134 9.28 -8.42 13.61
N ASN A 135 8.44 -8.93 12.70
CA ASN A 135 8.74 -9.11 11.27
C ASN A 135 8.00 -8.11 10.36
N SER A 136 7.25 -7.18 10.92
CA SER A 136 6.43 -6.23 10.16
C SER A 136 7.33 -5.23 9.45
N TYR A 137 7.17 -5.11 8.12
CA TYR A 137 7.83 -4.05 7.36
C TYR A 137 7.14 -2.71 7.66
N PRO A 138 7.90 -1.66 8.03
CA PRO A 138 7.29 -0.43 8.57
C PRO A 138 6.63 0.46 7.50
N ILE A 139 6.87 0.22 6.21
CA ILE A 139 6.36 1.03 5.10
C ILE A 139 5.45 0.17 4.23
N SER A 140 4.33 -0.27 4.81
CA SER A 140 3.30 -1.03 4.14
C SER A 140 2.00 -0.22 4.06
N THR A 141 1.16 -0.53 3.06
CA THR A 141 -0.15 0.09 2.89
C THR A 141 -1.15 -0.94 2.37
N LEU A 142 -2.43 -0.75 2.69
CA LEU A 142 -3.53 -1.39 1.96
C LEU A 142 -3.85 -0.57 0.71
N THR A 143 -4.57 -1.21 -0.22
CA THR A 143 -5.28 -0.55 -1.32
C THR A 143 -6.76 -0.90 -1.22
N TYR A 144 -7.62 -0.03 -1.74
CA TYR A 144 -9.06 -0.10 -1.46
C TYR A 144 -9.88 -0.08 -2.76
N LEU A 145 -10.98 -0.84 -2.75
CA LEU A 145 -12.09 -0.68 -3.68
C LEU A 145 -13.22 0.02 -2.92
N LEU A 146 -13.75 1.11 -3.50
CA LEU A 146 -14.89 1.82 -2.94
C LEU A 146 -16.13 1.49 -3.77
N ALA A 147 -17.18 0.99 -3.11
CA ALA A 147 -18.45 0.66 -3.73
C ALA A 147 -19.62 1.18 -2.89
N TYR A 148 -20.71 1.55 -3.55
CA TYR A 148 -21.94 1.93 -2.86
C TYR A 148 -22.58 0.70 -2.20
N LYS A 149 -23.10 0.88 -0.98
CA LYS A 149 -23.85 -0.16 -0.28
C LYS A 149 -25.16 -0.51 -0.99
N GLU A 150 -25.90 0.49 -1.46
CA GLU A 150 -27.08 0.29 -2.30
C GLU A 150 -26.69 0.68 -3.71
N LEU A 151 -26.71 -0.28 -4.63
CA LEU A 151 -26.18 -0.10 -5.98
C LEU A 151 -27.17 0.60 -6.93
N ASN A 152 -28.48 0.61 -6.61
CA ASN A 152 -29.46 1.31 -7.44
C ASN A 152 -29.29 2.84 -7.42
N VAL A 153 -28.54 3.41 -6.45
CA VAL A 153 -28.25 4.85 -6.35
C VAL A 153 -27.47 5.38 -7.57
N LEU A 154 -26.85 4.48 -8.33
CA LEU A 154 -26.16 4.77 -9.59
C LEU A 154 -27.13 4.96 -10.78
N GLY A 155 -28.44 4.92 -10.52
CA GLY A 155 -29.50 5.18 -11.49
C GLY A 155 -29.54 4.15 -12.62
N SER A 156 -30.02 4.58 -13.78
CA SER A 156 -30.23 3.70 -14.95
C SER A 156 -28.95 3.03 -15.49
N SER A 157 -27.77 3.53 -15.12
CA SER A 157 -26.49 2.93 -15.52
C SER A 157 -26.23 1.57 -14.85
N MET A 158 -26.78 1.36 -13.65
CA MET A 158 -26.64 0.16 -12.84
C MET A 158 -27.95 -0.63 -12.83
N THR A 159 -27.98 -1.73 -13.59
CA THR A 159 -29.09 -2.69 -13.55
C THR A 159 -28.84 -3.75 -12.49
N GLN A 160 -29.88 -4.47 -12.06
CA GLN A 160 -29.73 -5.57 -11.10
C GLN A 160 -28.72 -6.63 -11.56
N VAL A 161 -28.67 -6.93 -12.86
CA VAL A 161 -27.71 -7.88 -13.45
C VAL A 161 -26.28 -7.38 -13.29
N LYS A 162 -26.02 -6.10 -13.59
CA LYS A 162 -24.69 -5.49 -13.39
C LYS A 162 -24.31 -5.43 -11.92
N ALA A 163 -25.28 -5.12 -11.06
CA ALA A 163 -25.09 -5.08 -9.61
C ALA A 163 -24.67 -6.46 -9.07
N LYS A 164 -25.37 -7.52 -9.47
CA LYS A 164 -25.02 -8.90 -9.13
C LYS A 164 -23.63 -9.27 -9.64
N ALA A 165 -23.31 -8.97 -10.90
CA ALA A 165 -22.00 -9.25 -11.48
C ALA A 165 -20.85 -8.51 -10.75
N LEU A 166 -21.07 -7.26 -10.33
CA LEU A 166 -20.10 -6.52 -9.52
C LEU A 166 -19.85 -7.19 -8.18
N VAL A 167 -20.92 -7.59 -7.47
CA VAL A 167 -20.82 -8.28 -6.17
C VAL A 167 -20.10 -9.62 -6.32
N ASP A 168 -20.41 -10.41 -7.34
CA ASP A 168 -19.72 -11.68 -7.61
C ASP A 168 -18.24 -11.46 -7.95
N PHE A 169 -17.93 -10.41 -8.71
CA PHE A 169 -16.55 -10.04 -9.01
C PHE A 169 -15.78 -9.64 -7.73
N LEU A 170 -16.35 -8.82 -6.86
CA LEU A 170 -15.71 -8.45 -5.59
C LEU A 170 -15.50 -9.67 -4.68
N TRP A 171 -16.48 -10.59 -4.65
CA TRP A 171 -16.35 -11.85 -3.93
C TRP A 171 -15.19 -12.68 -4.47
N TRP A 172 -15.10 -12.85 -5.79
CA TRP A 172 -13.98 -13.52 -6.44
C TRP A 172 -12.64 -12.83 -6.15
N VAL A 173 -12.58 -11.49 -6.18
CA VAL A 173 -11.34 -10.73 -5.90
C VAL A 173 -10.75 -11.10 -4.55
N VAL A 174 -11.56 -11.23 -3.49
CA VAL A 174 -11.08 -11.53 -2.14
C VAL A 174 -10.88 -13.02 -1.87
N HIS A 175 -11.30 -13.88 -2.81
CA HIS A 175 -11.10 -15.34 -2.78
C HIS A 175 -10.13 -15.80 -3.88
N GLU A 176 -10.62 -16.38 -4.98
CA GLU A 176 -9.79 -17.00 -6.01
C GLU A 176 -8.88 -15.99 -6.72
N GLY A 177 -9.28 -14.72 -6.79
CA GLY A 177 -8.47 -13.62 -7.30
C GLY A 177 -7.17 -13.43 -6.52
N GLN A 178 -7.13 -13.80 -5.24
CA GLN A 178 -5.92 -13.72 -4.42
C GLN A 178 -4.82 -14.67 -4.92
N ASN A 179 -5.16 -15.74 -5.66
CA ASN A 179 -4.17 -16.67 -6.23
C ASN A 179 -3.21 -16.00 -7.24
N TYR A 180 -3.58 -14.84 -7.78
CA TYR A 180 -2.77 -14.10 -8.74
C TYR A 180 -1.82 -13.08 -8.06
N SER A 181 -2.00 -12.80 -6.77
CA SER A 181 -1.30 -11.71 -6.06
C SER A 181 0.22 -11.95 -5.97
N VAL A 182 0.64 -13.13 -5.53
CA VAL A 182 2.05 -13.47 -5.27
C VAL A 182 2.91 -13.36 -6.54
N ALA A 183 2.38 -13.83 -7.68
CA ALA A 183 3.06 -13.73 -8.97
C ALA A 183 3.29 -12.26 -9.41
N LEU A 184 2.45 -11.35 -8.93
CA LEU A 184 2.55 -9.91 -9.15
C LEU A 184 3.30 -9.19 -8.02
N VAL A 185 3.84 -9.93 -7.05
CA VAL A 185 4.56 -9.42 -5.87
C VAL A 185 3.64 -8.63 -4.92
N TYR A 186 2.37 -9.05 -4.84
CA TYR A 186 1.42 -8.59 -3.82
C TYR A 186 1.16 -9.68 -2.79
N VAL A 187 0.85 -9.24 -1.58
CA VAL A 187 0.47 -10.12 -0.47
C VAL A 187 -1.00 -10.53 -0.62
N PRO A 188 -1.32 -11.84 -0.58
CA PRO A 188 -2.69 -12.29 -0.40
C PRO A 188 -3.27 -11.72 0.91
N LEU A 189 -4.52 -11.29 0.88
CA LEU A 189 -5.18 -10.76 2.08
C LEU A 189 -5.13 -11.76 3.23
N PRO A 190 -4.75 -11.33 4.45
CA PRO A 190 -4.87 -12.17 5.65
C PRO A 190 -6.32 -12.63 5.86
N PRO A 191 -6.56 -13.82 6.42
CA PRO A 191 -7.91 -14.35 6.61
C PRO A 191 -8.87 -13.40 7.35
N SER A 192 -8.38 -12.66 8.34
CA SER A 192 -9.18 -11.67 9.07
C SER A 192 -9.62 -10.49 8.20
N ILE A 193 -8.81 -10.09 7.23
CA ILE A 193 -9.17 -9.03 6.27
C ILE A 193 -10.13 -9.59 5.21
N VAL A 194 -9.96 -10.85 4.78
CA VAL A 194 -10.93 -11.51 3.89
C VAL A 194 -12.31 -11.55 4.56
N THR A 195 -12.42 -11.99 5.81
CA THR A 195 -13.70 -11.99 6.55
C THR A 195 -14.30 -10.58 6.70
N LEU A 196 -13.47 -9.56 6.85
CA LEU A 196 -13.91 -8.16 6.88
C LEU A 196 -14.51 -7.75 5.52
N ASP A 197 -13.82 -8.04 4.43
CA ASP A 197 -14.28 -7.73 3.08
C ASP A 197 -15.55 -8.51 2.72
N GLU A 198 -15.63 -9.79 3.07
CA GLU A 198 -16.84 -10.63 2.92
C GLU A 198 -18.04 -9.99 3.60
N THR A 199 -17.85 -9.48 4.82
CA THR A 199 -18.89 -8.76 5.57
C THR A 199 -19.37 -7.54 4.80
N GLY A 200 -18.44 -6.77 4.22
CA GLY A 200 -18.75 -5.59 3.40
C GLY A 200 -19.50 -5.93 2.13
N ILE A 201 -19.07 -6.97 1.42
CA ILE A 201 -19.68 -7.44 0.17
C ILE A 201 -21.12 -7.94 0.44
N ARG A 202 -21.34 -8.67 1.53
CA ARG A 202 -22.68 -9.17 1.93
C ARG A 202 -23.64 -8.05 2.33
N MET A 203 -23.15 -6.86 2.68
CA MET A 203 -24.01 -5.68 2.92
C MET A 203 -24.52 -5.03 1.64
N MET A 204 -23.98 -5.40 0.47
CA MET A 204 -24.35 -4.77 -0.80
C MET A 204 -25.74 -5.20 -1.25
N THR A 205 -26.52 -4.22 -1.70
CA THR A 205 -27.94 -4.35 -2.02
C THR A 205 -28.28 -3.75 -3.38
N TYR A 206 -29.38 -4.23 -3.96
CA TYR A 206 -30.06 -3.59 -5.09
C TYR A 206 -31.56 -3.55 -4.80
N ASN A 207 -32.15 -2.35 -4.75
CA ASN A 207 -33.54 -2.15 -4.33
C ASN A 207 -33.81 -2.76 -2.94
N GLY A 208 -32.86 -2.62 -2.01
CA GLY A 208 -32.94 -3.16 -0.65
C GLY A 208 -32.78 -4.68 -0.53
N GLN A 209 -32.58 -5.40 -1.64
CA GLN A 209 -32.36 -6.85 -1.64
C GLN A 209 -30.87 -7.16 -1.69
N THR A 210 -30.41 -8.08 -0.84
CA THR A 210 -29.01 -8.55 -0.83
C THR A 210 -28.69 -9.30 -2.12
N LEU A 211 -27.48 -9.09 -2.65
CA LEU A 211 -27.05 -9.66 -3.93
C LEU A 211 -26.19 -10.92 -3.79
N HIS A 212 -25.59 -11.13 -2.62
CA HIS A 212 -24.82 -12.34 -2.31
C HIS A 212 -25.51 -13.09 -1.16
N THR A 213 -25.69 -14.40 -1.34
CA THR A 213 -26.28 -15.32 -0.35
C THR A 213 -25.20 -16.14 0.32
#